data_AF-A0A932JWF9-F1
#
_entry.id   AF-A0A932JWF9-F1
#
_cell.length_a   1.000
_cell.length_b   1.000
_cell.length_c   1.000
_cell.angle_alpha   90.00
_cell.angle_beta   90.00
_cell.angle_gamma   90.00
#
_symmetry.space_group_name_H-M   'P 1'
#
loop_
_entity.id
_entity.type
_entity.pdbx_description
1 polymer ?
#
loop_
_entity_poly.entity_id
_entity_poly.type
_entity_poly.pdbx_seq_one_letter_code
_entity_poly.pdbx_strand_id
1 'polypeptide(L)'
;MADTDEALRELEASLGRLAAPAEEQLAYLNSLGTGELADELALELHDDLLAVKGCAEPDLRDSAAMRAVVEVDDALQRMSGAANERLWRPEGLRAAEEWAALRLLAAAALARLRAGGRPDSRRP
;
A
#
# COMPACT_ATOMS: atom_id res chain seq x y z
N MET A 1 -5.22 16.84 -13.31
CA MET A 1 -3.97 16.06 -13.30
C MET A 1 -3.55 16.05 -11.84
N ALA A 2 -3.50 14.89 -11.19
CA ALA A 2 -3.18 14.83 -9.77
C ALA A 2 -1.78 15.43 -9.55
N ASP A 3 -1.66 16.24 -8.52
CA ASP A 3 -0.36 16.75 -8.08
C ASP A 3 0.49 15.58 -7.57
N THR A 4 1.79 15.57 -7.87
CA THR A 4 2.68 14.47 -7.44
C THR A 4 2.70 14.34 -5.92
N ASP A 5 2.67 15.47 -5.21
CA ASP A 5 2.66 15.49 -3.75
C ASP A 5 1.34 14.96 -3.17
N GLU A 6 0.22 15.15 -3.86
CA GLU A 6 -1.07 14.59 -3.48
C GLU A 6 -1.10 13.08 -3.70
N ALA A 7 -0.69 12.62 -4.89
CA ALA A 7 -0.60 11.20 -5.19
C ALA A 7 0.34 10.45 -4.23
N LEU A 8 1.47 11.06 -3.84
CA LEU A 8 2.39 10.49 -2.85
C LEU A 8 1.75 10.40 -1.45
N ARG A 9 0.95 11.39 -1.05
CA ARG A 9 0.25 11.37 0.24
C ARG A 9 -0.78 10.24 0.31
N GLU A 10 -1.55 10.04 -0.75
CA GLU A 10 -2.50 8.92 -0.82
C GLU A 10 -1.78 7.57 -0.82
N LEU A 11 -0.70 7.44 -1.61
CA LEU A 11 0.11 6.23 -1.61
C LEU A 11 0.72 5.92 -0.22
N GLU A 12 1.21 6.93 0.49
CA GLU A 12 1.66 6.78 1.88
C GLU A 12 0.52 6.32 2.81
N ALA A 13 -0.69 6.83 2.62
CA ALA A 13 -1.85 6.45 3.40
C ALA A 13 -2.25 4.99 3.14
N SER A 14 -2.29 4.56 1.87
CA SER A 14 -2.57 3.18 1.46
C SER A 14 -1.54 2.19 2.02
N LEU A 15 -0.25 2.52 1.95
CA LEU A 15 0.80 1.73 2.59
C LEU A 15 0.65 1.69 4.12
N GLY A 16 0.24 2.80 4.73
CA GLY A 16 -0.08 2.87 6.16
C GLY A 16 -1.19 1.89 6.54
N ARG A 17 -2.28 1.85 5.76
CA ARG A 17 -3.38 0.89 5.97
C ARG A 17 -2.92 -0.55 5.79
N LEU A 18 -2.12 -0.84 4.76
CA LEU A 18 -1.57 -2.19 4.55
C LEU A 18 -0.58 -2.64 5.64
N ALA A 19 0.15 -1.70 6.25
CA ALA A 19 1.08 -1.99 7.34
C ALA A 19 0.37 -2.15 8.71
N ALA A 20 -0.87 -1.69 8.83
CA ALA A 20 -1.60 -1.68 10.09
C ALA A 20 -1.96 -3.10 10.58
N PRO A 21 -2.16 -3.28 11.89
CA PRO A 21 -2.69 -4.53 12.45
C PRO A 21 -4.04 -4.92 11.82
N ALA A 22 -4.36 -6.22 11.85
CA ALA A 22 -5.57 -6.77 11.25
C ALA A 22 -6.86 -6.06 11.70
N GLU A 23 -6.97 -5.74 12.99
CA GLU A 23 -8.18 -5.09 13.53
C GLU A 23 -8.33 -3.64 13.04
N GLU A 24 -7.23 -2.91 12.81
CA GLU A 24 -7.28 -1.57 12.23
C GLU A 24 -7.65 -1.62 10.75
N GLN A 25 -7.14 -2.61 10.01
CA GLN A 25 -7.52 -2.88 8.63
C GLN A 25 -9.01 -3.20 8.50
N LEU A 26 -9.52 -4.06 9.39
CA LEU A 26 -10.94 -4.42 9.41
C LEU A 26 -11.83 -3.25 9.82
N ALA A 27 -11.41 -2.43 10.78
CA ALA A 27 -12.12 -1.21 11.15
C ALA A 27 -12.21 -0.24 9.96
N TYR A 28 -11.13 -0.10 9.20
CA TYR A 28 -11.11 0.70 7.98
C TYR A 28 -12.06 0.14 6.91
N LEU A 29 -11.97 -1.15 6.59
CA LEU A 29 -12.85 -1.79 5.61
C LEU A 29 -14.33 -1.69 5.98
N ASN A 30 -14.66 -1.81 7.27
CA ASN A 30 -16.01 -1.58 7.77
C ASN A 30 -16.50 -0.14 7.53
N SER A 31 -15.61 0.85 7.67
CA SER A 31 -15.96 2.25 7.44
C SER A 31 -16.28 2.56 5.96
N LEU A 32 -15.75 1.76 5.02
CA LEU A 32 -16.07 1.87 3.60
C LEU A 32 -17.43 1.26 3.23
N GLY A 33 -17.98 0.39 4.09
CA GLY A 33 -19.22 -0.34 3.82
C GLY A 33 -19.07 -1.45 2.78
N THR A 34 -17.86 -1.94 2.52
CA THR A 34 -17.53 -2.93 1.48
C THR A 34 -17.62 -4.39 1.93
N GLY A 35 -18.19 -4.64 3.11
CA GLY A 35 -18.40 -6.01 3.62
C GLY A 35 -17.12 -6.70 4.12
N GLU A 36 -16.13 -5.92 4.57
CA GLU A 36 -14.86 -6.39 5.14
C GLU A 36 -13.98 -7.21 4.16
N LEU A 37 -14.16 -7.01 2.85
CA LEU A 37 -13.31 -7.67 1.85
C LEU A 37 -11.95 -6.96 1.77
N ALA A 38 -10.89 -7.72 1.94
CA ALA A 38 -9.53 -7.20 2.03
C ALA A 38 -8.93 -6.80 0.66
N ASP A 39 -9.62 -7.13 -0.43
CA ASP A 39 -9.23 -6.77 -1.80
C ASP A 39 -9.28 -5.25 -2.02
N GLU A 40 -10.16 -4.54 -1.33
CA GLU A 40 -10.20 -3.07 -1.34
C GLU A 40 -8.87 -2.44 -0.92
N LEU A 41 -8.17 -3.01 0.07
CA LEU A 41 -6.82 -2.52 0.45
C LEU A 41 -5.80 -2.69 -0.68
N ALA A 42 -5.96 -3.74 -1.50
CA ALA A 42 -5.08 -3.98 -2.64
C ALA A 42 -5.41 -3.06 -3.80
N LEU A 43 -6.70 -2.83 -4.07
CA LEU A 43 -7.18 -1.93 -5.11
C LEU A 43 -6.73 -0.49 -4.85
N GLU A 44 -6.90 0.00 -3.61
CA GLU A 44 -6.45 1.34 -3.23
C GLU A 44 -4.95 1.53 -3.45
N LEU A 45 -4.11 0.58 -3.00
CA LEU A 45 -2.67 0.65 -3.24
C LEU A 45 -2.36 0.68 -4.74
N HIS A 46 -3.01 -0.19 -5.52
CA HIS A 46 -2.77 -0.28 -6.95
C HIS A 46 -3.12 1.02 -7.67
N ASP A 47 -4.28 1.60 -7.36
CA ASP A 47 -4.75 2.85 -7.94
C ASP A 47 -3.83 4.02 -7.58
N ASP A 48 -3.42 4.14 -6.31
CA ASP A 48 -2.51 5.18 -5.85
C ASP A 48 -1.11 5.05 -6.48
N LEU A 49 -0.61 3.81 -6.63
CA LEU A 49 0.66 3.54 -7.30
C LEU A 49 0.61 3.94 -8.77
N LEU A 50 -0.50 3.64 -9.46
CA LEU A 50 -0.71 4.07 -10.84
C LEU A 50 -0.79 5.60 -10.95
N ALA A 51 -1.46 6.25 -10.01
CA ALA A 51 -1.54 7.71 -9.95
C ALA A 51 -0.13 8.33 -9.83
N VAL A 52 0.69 7.87 -8.89
CA VAL A 52 2.08 8.33 -8.74
C VAL A 52 2.89 8.05 -10.01
N LYS A 53 2.79 6.86 -10.61
CA LYS A 53 3.49 6.55 -11.87
C LYS A 53 3.07 7.44 -13.04
N GLY A 54 1.83 7.94 -13.02
CA GLY A 54 1.29 8.83 -14.06
C GLY A 54 1.75 10.28 -13.96
N CYS A 55 2.09 10.77 -12.76
CA CYS A 55 2.46 12.17 -12.53
C CYS A 55 3.90 12.39 -12.08
N ALA A 56 4.58 11.39 -11.53
CA ALA A 56 5.93 11.53 -10.99
C ALA A 56 7.01 11.68 -12.06
N GLU A 57 8.06 12.42 -11.72
CA GLU A 57 9.29 12.50 -12.51
C GLU A 57 10.00 11.13 -12.60
N PRO A 58 10.75 10.86 -13.70
CA PRO A 58 11.44 9.58 -13.89
C PRO A 58 12.33 9.15 -12.71
N ASP A 59 13.08 10.07 -12.11
CA ASP A 59 13.99 9.79 -10.99
C ASP A 59 13.25 9.23 -9.76
N LEU A 60 12.05 9.74 -9.48
CA LEU A 60 11.21 9.25 -8.38
C LEU A 60 10.63 7.88 -8.72
N ARG A 61 10.18 7.67 -9.97
CA ARG A 61 9.62 6.40 -10.45
C ARG A 61 10.62 5.25 -10.38
N ASP A 62 11.89 5.52 -10.71
CA ASP A 62 12.96 4.51 -10.72
C ASP A 62 13.69 4.37 -9.37
N SER A 63 13.28 5.18 -8.38
CA SER A 63 13.87 5.20 -7.06
C SER A 63 13.73 3.84 -6.34
N ALA A 64 14.63 3.59 -5.39
CA ALA A 64 14.55 2.41 -4.54
C ALA A 64 13.27 2.40 -3.68
N ALA A 65 12.73 3.58 -3.35
CA ALA A 65 11.45 3.69 -2.64
C ALA A 65 10.30 3.17 -3.49
N MET A 66 10.21 3.57 -4.77
CA MET A 66 9.17 3.05 -5.67
C MET A 66 9.29 1.57 -5.96
N ARG A 67 10.52 1.05 -6.09
CA ARG A 67 10.71 -0.40 -6.21
C ARG A 67 10.16 -1.16 -5.01
N ALA A 68 10.36 -0.66 -3.79
CA ALA A 68 9.80 -1.28 -2.59
C ALA A 68 8.26 -1.26 -2.56
N VAL A 69 7.62 -0.22 -3.10
CA VAL A 69 6.15 -0.16 -3.21
C VAL A 69 5.63 -1.15 -4.27
N VAL A 70 6.31 -1.24 -5.42
CA VAL A 70 5.98 -2.24 -6.45
C VAL A 70 6.10 -3.67 -5.89
N GLU A 71 7.08 -3.95 -5.04
CA GLU A 71 7.20 -5.26 -4.37
C GLU A 71 5.99 -5.60 -3.48
N VAL A 72 5.35 -4.59 -2.86
CA VAL A 72 4.11 -4.78 -2.08
C VAL A 72 2.95 -5.11 -3.01
N ASP A 73 2.78 -4.36 -4.10
CA ASP A 73 1.74 -4.61 -5.11
C ASP A 73 1.89 -6.01 -5.73
N ASP A 74 3.12 -6.41 -6.08
CA ASP A 74 3.42 -7.76 -6.59
C ASP A 74 3.13 -8.86 -5.55
N ALA A 75 3.31 -8.58 -4.25
CA ALA A 75 2.96 -9.52 -3.18
C ALA A 75 1.44 -9.72 -3.08
N LEU A 76 0.66 -8.64 -3.18
CA LEU A 76 -0.79 -8.68 -3.25
C LEU A 76 -1.28 -9.46 -4.49
N GLN A 77 -0.68 -9.21 -5.66
CA GLN A 77 -1.03 -9.95 -6.89
C GLN A 77 -0.79 -11.46 -6.75
N ARG A 78 0.26 -11.88 -6.04
CA ARG A 78 0.51 -13.30 -5.76
C ARG A 78 -0.50 -13.94 -4.82
N MET A 79 -1.17 -13.15 -3.98
CA MET A 79 -2.25 -13.59 -3.10
C MET A 79 -3.60 -13.67 -3.85
N SER A 80 -3.70 -13.15 -5.06
CA SER A 80 -4.94 -13.18 -5.86
C SER A 80 -5.32 -14.58 -6.34
N GLY A 81 -6.54 -14.70 -6.87
CA GLY A 81 -7.04 -15.92 -7.51
C GLY A 81 -7.91 -16.79 -6.60
N ALA A 82 -8.76 -17.62 -7.21
CA ALA A 82 -9.78 -18.41 -6.52
C ALA A 82 -9.20 -19.37 -5.45
N ALA A 83 -7.99 -19.91 -5.67
CA ALA A 83 -7.33 -20.77 -4.70
C ALA A 83 -7.01 -20.07 -3.36
N ASN A 84 -6.91 -18.74 -3.39
CA ASN A 84 -6.52 -17.90 -2.27
C ASN A 84 -7.69 -17.07 -1.73
N GLU A 85 -8.93 -17.30 -2.17
CA GLU A 85 -10.10 -16.50 -1.79
C GLU A 85 -10.22 -16.30 -0.27
N ARG A 86 -9.88 -17.33 0.51
CA ARG A 86 -9.90 -17.28 1.99
C ARG A 86 -8.97 -16.23 2.60
N LEU A 87 -7.89 -15.85 1.90
CA LEU A 87 -6.96 -14.83 2.37
C LEU A 87 -7.64 -13.46 2.42
N TRP A 88 -8.59 -13.22 1.53
CA TRP A 88 -9.24 -11.92 1.34
C TRP A 88 -10.44 -11.69 2.27
N ARG A 89 -10.72 -12.67 3.13
CA ARG A 89 -11.79 -12.62 4.15
C ARG A 89 -11.24 -12.12 5.50
N PRO A 90 -12.11 -11.69 6.42
CA PRO A 90 -11.68 -11.18 7.73
C PRO A 90 -10.80 -12.16 8.53
N GLU A 91 -11.07 -13.46 8.42
CA GLU A 91 -10.27 -14.50 9.08
C GLU A 91 -8.86 -14.59 8.48
N GLY A 92 -8.76 -14.41 7.16
CA GLY A 92 -7.49 -14.37 6.43
C GLY A 92 -6.63 -13.19 6.89
N LEU A 93 -7.20 -11.99 6.98
CA LEU A 93 -6.52 -10.82 7.52
C LEU A 93 -5.95 -11.08 8.93
N ARG A 94 -6.70 -11.75 9.81
CA ARG A 94 -6.27 -12.00 11.19
C ARG A 94 -5.17 -13.05 11.31
N ALA A 95 -5.26 -14.15 10.56
CA ALA A 95 -4.51 -15.36 10.85
C ALA A 95 -3.53 -15.80 9.76
N ALA A 96 -3.65 -15.29 8.53
CA ALA A 96 -2.81 -15.74 7.43
C ALA A 96 -1.38 -15.20 7.55
N GLU A 97 -0.40 -16.08 7.39
CA GLU A 97 1.03 -15.73 7.39
C GLU A 97 1.36 -14.78 6.24
N GLU A 98 0.65 -14.91 5.12
CA GLU A 98 0.76 -14.05 3.94
C GLU A 98 0.47 -12.59 4.29
N TRP A 99 -0.61 -12.33 5.04
CA TRP A 99 -0.95 -10.98 5.50
C TRP A 99 0.03 -10.45 6.56
N ALA A 100 0.54 -11.32 7.43
CA ALA A 100 1.59 -10.92 8.38
C ALA A 100 2.87 -10.49 7.65
N ALA A 101 3.29 -11.26 6.64
CA ALA A 101 4.45 -10.92 5.81
C ALA A 101 4.20 -9.63 5.00
N LEU A 102 2.99 -9.46 4.45
CA LEU A 102 2.62 -8.27 3.69
C LEU A 102 2.66 -7.01 4.55
N ARG A 103 2.17 -7.04 5.79
CA ARG A 103 2.24 -5.89 6.72
C ARG A 103 3.68 -5.45 6.97
N LEU A 104 4.60 -6.41 7.17
CA LEU A 104 6.02 -6.12 7.36
C LEU A 104 6.63 -5.49 6.10
N LEU A 105 6.28 -6.01 4.92
CA LEU A 105 6.74 -5.48 3.64
C LEU A 105 6.22 -4.05 3.40
N ALA A 106 4.93 -3.82 3.64
CA ALA A 106 4.30 -2.51 3.53
C ALA A 106 4.91 -1.49 4.50
N ALA A 107 5.15 -1.88 5.76
CA ALA A 107 5.82 -1.02 6.73
C ALA A 107 7.25 -0.63 6.28
N ALA A 108 7.98 -1.59 5.70
CA ALA A 108 9.32 -1.37 5.18
C ALA A 108 9.34 -0.47 3.93
N ALA A 109 8.34 -0.58 3.06
CA ALA A 109 8.15 0.28 1.91
C ALA A 109 7.77 1.71 2.34
N LEU A 110 6.83 1.85 3.27
CA LEU A 110 6.41 3.14 3.84
C LEU A 110 7.57 3.90 4.47
N ALA A 111 8.42 3.22 5.24
CA ALA A 111 9.60 3.84 5.84
C ALA A 111 10.58 4.38 4.78
N ARG A 112 10.78 3.65 3.68
CA ARG A 112 11.63 4.09 2.55
C ARG A 112 11.02 5.26 1.81
N LEU A 113 9.71 5.22 1.56
CA LEU A 113 8.98 6.28 0.88
C LEU A 113 9.11 7.61 1.64
N ARG A 114 8.87 7.59 2.96
CA ARG A 114 9.01 8.76 3.83
C ARG A 114 10.44 9.28 3.94
N ALA A 115 11.43 8.39 3.86
CA ALA A 115 12.84 8.77 3.86
C ALA A 115 13.31 9.38 2.54
N GLY A 116 12.73 8.94 1.41
CA GLY A 116 13.05 9.43 0.07
C GLY A 116 12.21 10.63 -0.41
N GLY A 117 11.05 10.86 0.21
CA GLY A 117 10.03 11.81 -0.26
C GLY A 117 10.03 13.20 0.39
N ARG A 118 10.95 13.51 1.31
CA ARG A 118 11.11 14.89 1.81
C ARG A 118 12.34 15.53 1.19
N PRO A 119 12.20 16.44 0.20
CA PRO A 119 13.22 17.45 0.02
C PRO A 119 13.28 18.23 1.34
N ASP A 120 14.41 18.12 2.02
CA ASP A 120 14.72 18.92 3.20
C ASP A 120 14.51 20.39 2.82
N SER A 121 13.39 20.98 3.25
CA SER A 121 13.08 22.40 3.07
C SER A 121 13.90 23.27 4.04
N ARG A 122 15.13 22.85 4.35
CA ARG A 122 16.12 23.62 5.11
C ARG A 122 17.52 23.32 4.58
N ARG A 123 17.93 24.10 3.58
CA ARG A 123 19.30 24.63 3.61
C ARG A 123 19.25 26.16 3.60
N PRO A 124 20.07 26.82 4.45
CA PRO A 124 20.13 28.27 4.58
C PRO A 124 20.63 28.96 3.32
#